data_AF-A0A4S4FUX9-F1
#
_entry.id   AF-A0A4S4FUX9-F1
#
_cell.length_a   1.000
_cell.length_b   1.000
_cell.length_c   1.000
_cell.angle_alpha   90.00
_cell.angle_beta   90.00
_cell.angle_gamma   90.00
#
_symmetry.space_group_name_H-M   'P 1'
#
loop_
_entity.id
_entity.type
_entity.pdbx_description
1 polymer ?
#
loop_
_entity_poly.entity_id
_entity_poly.type
_entity_poly.pdbx_seq_one_letter_code
_entity_poly.pdbx_strand_id
1 'polypeptide(L)'
;MPRDRQRVPLIPLVGLSRGAYFANAGTTFADLRRDVLGDRPSSDMDVILARGVERGEIDPARITPRISSLPFDLFRHELLMTLQAVPDETIEEFVDEIFLPLVEPR
;
A
#
# COMPACT_ATOMS: atom_id res chain seq x y z
N MET A 1 0.06 -24.44 -17.97
CA MET A 1 0.53 -24.50 -16.57
C MET A 1 0.87 -23.10 -16.10
N PRO A 2 -0.04 -22.36 -15.43
CA PRO A 2 0.32 -21.12 -14.76
C PRO A 2 0.73 -21.40 -13.31
N ARG A 3 1.94 -20.98 -12.97
CA ARG A 3 2.49 -20.91 -11.60
C ARG A 3 1.75 -19.82 -10.83
N ASP A 4 1.05 -20.18 -9.76
CA ASP A 4 1.54 -19.98 -8.40
C ASP A 4 1.65 -18.49 -7.99
N ARG A 5 0.61 -17.96 -7.36
CA ARG A 5 0.75 -17.35 -6.03
C ARG A 5 -0.60 -17.31 -5.36
N GLN A 6 -0.75 -18.18 -4.37
CA GLN A 6 -1.80 -18.27 -3.40
C GLN A 6 -2.01 -16.92 -2.69
N ARG A 7 -2.74 -15.99 -3.31
CA ARG A 7 -3.27 -14.82 -2.62
C ARG A 7 -4.41 -15.33 -1.77
N VAL A 8 -4.14 -15.54 -0.48
CA VAL A 8 -5.14 -15.92 0.51
C VAL A 8 -6.35 -15.02 0.27
N PRO A 9 -7.55 -15.57 -0.01
CA PRO A 9 -8.72 -14.73 -0.18
C PRO A 9 -8.86 -13.94 1.12
N LEU A 10 -8.81 -12.61 1.05
CA LEU A 10 -8.96 -11.70 2.19
C LEU A 10 -10.36 -11.79 2.85
N ILE A 11 -11.27 -12.51 2.18
CA ILE A 11 -12.69 -12.65 2.51
C ILE A 11 -12.96 -13.32 3.89
N PRO A 12 -12.24 -14.38 4.36
CA PRO A 12 -12.51 -14.95 5.67
C PRO A 12 -11.98 -14.08 6.82
N LEU A 13 -10.96 -13.25 6.60
CA LEU A 13 -10.31 -12.50 7.70
C LEU A 13 -11.21 -11.37 8.22
N VAL A 14 -11.97 -10.73 7.33
CA VAL A 14 -12.94 -9.68 7.72
C VAL A 14 -14.26 -10.26 8.24
N GLY A 15 -14.63 -11.46 7.79
CA GLY A 15 -15.80 -12.18 8.31
C GLY A 15 -15.62 -12.60 9.77
N LEU A 16 -14.43 -13.09 10.12
CA LEU A 16 -14.05 -13.46 11.48
C LEU A 16 -13.84 -12.24 12.39
N SER A 17 -13.42 -11.10 11.84
CA SER A 17 -13.20 -9.88 12.63
C SER A 17 -14.50 -9.22 13.10
N ARG A 18 -15.65 -9.41 12.45
CA ARG A 18 -16.94 -8.88 12.96
C ARG A 18 -17.32 -9.39 14.36
N GLY A 19 -16.85 -10.57 14.76
CA GLY A 19 -17.05 -11.08 16.13
C GLY A 19 -16.10 -10.46 17.16
N ALA A 20 -14.91 -10.03 16.73
CA ALA A 20 -13.88 -9.44 17.60
C ALA A 20 -13.93 -7.90 17.66
N TYR A 21 -14.40 -7.23 16.60
CA TYR A 21 -14.47 -5.77 16.47
C TYR A 21 -15.45 -5.11 17.45
N PHE A 22 -16.51 -5.82 17.85
CA PHE A 22 -17.47 -5.35 18.85
C PHE A 22 -17.17 -5.86 20.26
N ALA A 23 -16.22 -6.80 20.42
CA ALA A 23 -15.93 -7.42 21.71
C ALA A 23 -14.92 -6.64 22.56
N ASN A 24 -14.05 -5.83 21.93
CA ASN A 24 -13.09 -4.97 22.64
C ASN A 24 -13.18 -3.53 22.13
N ALA A 25 -13.75 -2.66 22.95
CA ALA A 25 -13.65 -1.21 22.77
C ALA A 25 -12.17 -0.80 22.88
N GLY A 26 -11.42 -0.78 21.77
CA GLY A 26 -10.00 -0.41 21.76
C GLY A 26 -9.19 -0.75 20.52
N THR A 27 -9.69 -1.57 19.60
CA THR A 27 -8.97 -1.89 18.35
C THR A 27 -9.16 -0.80 17.29
N THR A 28 -8.07 -0.24 16.77
CA THR A 28 -8.08 0.78 15.71
C THR A 28 -7.90 0.14 14.33
N PHE A 29 -8.25 0.88 13.26
CA PHE A 29 -7.92 0.46 11.89
C PHE A 29 -6.41 0.30 11.65
N ALA A 30 -5.57 0.98 12.43
CA ALA A 30 -4.12 0.81 12.35
C ALA A 30 -3.68 -0.57 12.85
N ASP A 31 -4.36 -1.11 13.86
CA ASP A 31 -4.10 -2.46 14.39
C ASP A 31 -4.56 -3.53 13.38
N LEU A 32 -5.77 -3.36 12.82
CA LEU A 32 -6.26 -4.22 11.74
C LEU A 32 -5.30 -4.23 10.54
N ARG A 33 -4.80 -3.06 10.14
CA ARG A 33 -3.79 -2.94 9.07
C ARG A 33 -2.53 -3.75 9.39
N ARG A 34 -2.01 -3.65 10.62
CA ARG A 34 -0.82 -4.41 11.03
C ARG A 34 -1.08 -5.92 10.93
N ASP A 35 -2.22 -6.37 11.40
CA ASP A 35 -2.55 -7.80 11.47
C ASP A 35 -2.82 -8.41 10.09
N VAL A 36 -3.46 -7.65 9.19
CA VAL A 36 -3.83 -8.13 7.84
C VAL A 36 -2.70 -7.95 6.83
N LEU A 37 -1.99 -6.82 6.88
CA LEU A 37 -1.06 -6.37 5.84
C LEU A 37 0.40 -6.33 6.28
N GLY A 38 0.67 -6.48 7.58
CA GLY A 38 2.00 -6.37 8.16
C GLY A 38 2.55 -4.93 8.19
N ASP A 39 3.64 -4.73 8.93
CA ASP A 39 4.33 -3.44 9.06
C ASP A 39 5.33 -3.14 7.90
N ARG A 40 5.40 -3.98 6.86
CA ARG A 40 6.44 -3.84 5.81
C ARG A 40 5.90 -3.33 4.48
N PRO A 41 6.26 -2.08 4.13
CA PRO A 41 6.54 -1.75 2.73
C PRO A 41 7.80 -0.87 2.49
N SER A 42 8.48 -0.39 3.52
CA SER A 42 9.42 0.75 3.34
C SER A 42 10.80 0.36 2.83
N SER A 43 11.36 -0.81 3.16
CA SER A 43 12.75 -1.13 2.78
C SER A 43 12.96 -1.24 1.27
N ASP A 44 11.98 -1.81 0.55
CA ASP A 44 12.09 -2.01 -0.91
C ASP A 44 11.79 -0.72 -1.66
N MET A 45 10.91 0.13 -1.10
CA MET A 45 10.59 1.43 -1.69
C MET A 45 11.80 2.35 -1.68
N ASP A 46 12.57 2.39 -0.58
CA ASP A 46 13.77 3.22 -0.49
C ASP A 46 14.79 2.87 -1.60
N VAL A 47 14.92 1.57 -1.93
CA VAL A 47 15.79 1.11 -3.03
C VAL A 47 15.25 1.54 -4.40
N ILE A 48 13.94 1.46 -4.62
CA ILE A 48 13.30 1.91 -5.87
C ILE A 48 13.50 3.40 -6.07
N LEU A 49 13.27 4.20 -5.01
CA LEU A 49 13.46 5.64 -5.01
C LEU A 49 14.91 6.03 -5.26
N ALA A 50 15.85 5.38 -4.59
CA ALA A 50 17.28 5.61 -4.79
C ALA A 50 17.68 5.40 -6.25
N ARG A 51 17.21 4.32 -6.88
CA ARG A 51 17.46 4.05 -8.30
C ARG A 51 16.82 5.09 -9.22
N GLY A 52 15.63 5.59 -8.88
CA GLY A 52 14.99 6.67 -9.64
C GLY A 52 15.77 7.99 -9.57
N VAL A 53 16.32 8.30 -8.40
CA VAL A 53 17.23 9.44 -8.21
C VAL A 53 18.51 9.26 -9.02
N GLU A 54 19.13 8.07 -9.00
CA GLU A 54 20.31 7.77 -9.80
C GLU A 54 20.09 7.94 -11.31
N ARG A 55 18.87 7.64 -11.80
CA ARG A 55 18.48 7.85 -13.21
C ARG A 55 18.10 9.29 -13.54
N GLY A 56 17.95 10.16 -12.54
CA GLY A 56 17.44 11.51 -12.71
C GLY A 56 15.94 11.59 -12.99
N GLU A 57 15.20 10.50 -12.73
CA GLU A 57 13.73 10.43 -12.87
C GLU A 57 13.00 10.95 -11.63
N ILE A 58 13.71 11.07 -10.50
CA ILE A 58 13.17 11.54 -9.23
C ILE A 58 14.04 12.67 -8.67
N ASP A 59 13.41 13.75 -8.23
CA ASP A 59 14.04 14.81 -7.47
C ASP A 59 14.14 14.41 -5.98
N PRO A 60 15.35 14.16 -5.44
CA PRO A 60 15.53 13.75 -4.05
C PRO A 60 15.05 14.80 -3.05
N ALA A 61 15.01 16.09 -3.43
CA ALA A 61 14.52 17.16 -2.55
C ALA A 61 12.99 17.08 -2.32
N ARG A 62 12.27 16.36 -3.18
CA ARG A 62 10.82 16.18 -3.09
C ARG A 62 10.42 14.94 -2.29
N ILE A 63 11.35 14.04 -1.99
CA ILE A 63 11.06 12.82 -1.23
C ILE A 63 10.94 13.15 0.26
N THR A 64 9.76 12.90 0.81
CA THR A 64 9.51 12.93 2.26
C THR A 64 9.03 11.56 2.73
N PRO A 65 9.11 11.23 4.04
CA PRO A 65 8.58 9.97 4.55
C PRO A 65 7.10 9.73 4.25
N ARG A 66 6.31 10.81 4.07
CA ARG A 66 4.89 10.73 3.70
C ARG A 66 4.70 10.45 2.22
N ILE A 67 5.53 11.05 1.37
CA ILE A 67 5.48 10.82 -0.08
C ILE A 67 5.98 9.41 -0.39
N SER A 68 7.05 8.96 0.26
CA SER A 68 7.58 7.60 0.04
C SER A 68 6.61 6.50 0.48
N SER A 69 5.79 6.72 1.52
CA SER A 69 4.78 5.75 1.95
C SER A 69 3.50 5.78 1.12
N LEU A 70 3.24 6.88 0.39
CA LEU A 70 1.95 7.19 -0.21
C LEU A 70 1.39 6.09 -1.14
N PRO A 71 2.16 5.50 -2.08
CA PRO A 71 1.61 4.48 -2.99
C PRO A 71 1.01 3.29 -2.23
N PHE A 72 1.70 2.84 -1.17
CA PHE A 72 1.21 1.74 -0.35
C PHE A 72 0.08 2.16 0.58
N ASP A 73 0.04 3.41 1.03
CA ASP A 73 -1.07 3.92 1.82
C ASP A 73 -2.37 3.97 0.99
N LEU A 74 -2.30 4.39 -0.28
CA LEU A 74 -3.41 4.37 -1.23
C LEU A 74 -3.87 2.94 -1.54
N PHE A 75 -2.94 2.04 -1.87
CA PHE A 75 -3.25 0.63 -2.11
C PHE A 75 -3.97 -0.01 -0.92
N ARG A 76 -3.47 0.20 0.31
CA ARG A 76 -4.10 -0.36 1.52
C ARG A 76 -5.45 0.27 1.78
N HIS A 77 -5.61 1.56 1.54
CA HIS A 77 -6.89 2.23 1.69
C HIS A 77 -7.94 1.60 0.76
N GLU A 78 -7.63 1.46 -0.52
CA GLU A 78 -8.53 0.88 -1.51
C GLU A 78 -8.92 -0.56 -1.15
N LEU A 79 -7.93 -1.36 -0.77
CA LEU A 79 -8.13 -2.74 -0.31
C LEU A 79 -9.04 -2.80 0.93
N LEU A 80 -8.86 -1.90 1.90
CA LEU A 80 -9.63 -1.89 3.14
C LEU A 80 -11.04 -1.34 2.96
N MET A 81 -11.25 -0.40 2.04
CA MET A 81 -12.56 0.19 1.77
C MET A 81 -13.43 -0.71 0.90
N THR A 82 -12.84 -1.38 -0.09
CA THR A 82 -13.57 -2.28 -0.99
C THR A 82 -13.60 -3.72 -0.49
N LEU A 83 -12.62 -4.13 0.31
CA LEU A 83 -12.37 -5.51 0.69
C LEU A 83 -12.17 -6.44 -0.52
N GLN A 84 -11.77 -5.88 -1.66
CA GLN A 84 -11.49 -6.58 -2.90
C GLN A 84 -10.03 -6.41 -3.29
N ALA A 85 -9.52 -7.30 -4.16
CA ALA A 85 -8.22 -7.09 -4.76
C ALA A 85 -8.22 -5.77 -5.54
N VAL A 86 -7.20 -4.92 -5.31
CA VAL A 86 -7.04 -3.66 -6.03
C VAL A 86 -6.70 -3.99 -7.50
N PRO A 87 -7.47 -3.48 -8.48
CA PRO A 87 -7.17 -3.66 -9.89
C PRO A 87 -5.82 -3.04 -10.28
N ASP A 88 -5.14 -3.63 -11.28
CA ASP A 88 -3.86 -3.10 -11.75
C ASP A 88 -3.99 -1.66 -12.28
N GLU A 89 -5.09 -1.34 -12.99
CA GLU A 89 -5.39 0.01 -13.47
C GLU A 89 -5.44 1.04 -12.33
N THR A 90 -6.05 0.70 -11.20
CA THR A 90 -6.08 1.57 -10.02
C THR A 90 -4.70 1.76 -9.40
N ILE A 91 -3.83 0.74 -9.47
CA ILE A 91 -2.44 0.86 -9.03
C ILE A 91 -1.66 1.80 -9.97
N GLU A 92 -1.89 1.69 -11.28
CA GLU A 92 -1.30 2.59 -12.28
C GLU A 92 -1.74 4.04 -12.02
N GLU A 93 -3.04 4.30 -11.79
CA GLU A 93 -3.54 5.63 -11.42
C GLU A 93 -2.84 6.19 -10.16
N PHE A 94 -2.68 5.37 -9.11
CA PHE A 94 -1.99 5.79 -7.89
C PHE A 94 -0.53 6.17 -8.13
N VAL A 95 0.15 5.48 -9.05
CA VAL A 95 1.55 5.75 -9.37
C VAL A 95 1.66 6.94 -10.32
N ASP A 96 1.02 6.86 -11.48
CA ASP A 96 1.23 7.78 -12.61
C ASP A 96 0.55 9.13 -12.40
N GLU A 97 -0.65 9.15 -11.83
CA GLU A 97 -1.42 10.39 -11.67
C GLU A 97 -1.16 11.08 -10.33
N ILE A 98 -0.77 10.33 -9.30
CA ILE A 98 -0.63 10.85 -7.94
C ILE A 98 0.83 10.86 -7.50
N PHE A 99 1.50 9.72 -7.49
CA PHE A 99 2.82 9.62 -6.88
C PHE A 99 3.93 10.25 -7.74
N LEU A 100 4.02 9.92 -9.03
CA LEU A 100 5.08 10.41 -9.92
C LEU A 100 5.10 11.95 -10.02
N PRO A 101 3.98 12.66 -10.20
CA PRO A 101 3.98 14.12 -10.23
C PRO A 101 4.50 14.77 -8.94
N LEU A 102 4.46 14.06 -7.81
CA LEU A 102 4.98 14.53 -6.53
C LEU A 102 6.50 14.39 -6.40
N VAL A 103 7.14 13.52 -7.18
CA VAL A 103 8.57 13.17 -7.05
C VAL A 103 9.40 13.47 -8.30
N GLU A 104 8.79 13.61 -9.47
CA GLU A 104 9.50 13.90 -10.72
C GLU A 104 10.20 15.28 -10.68
N PRO A 105 11.33 15.44 -11.39
CA PRO A 105 11.91 16.75 -11.66
C PRO A 105 10.91 17.64 -12.40
N ARG A 106 10.88 18.93 -12.05
CA ARG A 106 10.09 19.93 -12.80
C ARG A 106 10.76 20.36 -14.10
#